data_AF-A0A2V6PXG3-F1
#
_entry.id   AF-A0A2V6PXG3-F1
#
_cell.length_a   1.000
_cell.length_b   1.000
_cell.length_c   1.000
_cell.angle_alpha   90.00
_cell.angle_beta   90.00
_cell.angle_gamma   90.00
#
_symmetry.space_group_name_H-M   'P 1'
#
loop_
_entity.id
_entity.type
_entity.pdbx_description
1 polymer ?
#
loop_
_entity_poly.entity_id
_entity_poly.type
_entity_poly.pdbx_seq_one_letter_code
_entity_poly.pdbx_strand_id
1 'polypeptide(L)'
;MSAPGAATRLTPPRSEALNSLTGSSRGSEAETLHVLGNVAAALAPLDADAAEAHDREAMKLAEPRGMRPLVAHCHLGLGRLYGRIGKSEQSLEYLTTATTMYREMGMTFWLEPAEAELGARSDPG
;
A
#
# COMPACT_ATOMS: atom_id res chain seq x y z
N MET A 1 20.14 -11.71 -53.51
CA MET A 1 18.68 -11.94 -53.44
C MET A 1 18.29 -11.97 -51.97
N SER A 2 17.62 -10.92 -51.48
CA SER A 2 17.14 -10.81 -50.10
C SER A 2 15.83 -11.57 -49.91
N ALA A 3 15.68 -12.22 -48.76
CA ALA A 3 14.37 -12.54 -48.20
C ALA A 3 14.34 -11.97 -46.77
N PRO A 4 13.36 -11.13 -46.39
CA PRO A 4 13.22 -10.67 -45.02
C PRO A 4 12.54 -11.76 -44.19
N GLY A 5 13.25 -12.28 -43.19
CA GLY A 5 12.67 -13.11 -42.15
C GLY A 5 11.66 -12.29 -41.37
N ALA A 6 10.38 -12.62 -41.52
CA ALA A 6 9.28 -11.97 -40.85
C ALA A 6 9.52 -11.94 -39.33
N ALA A 7 9.49 -10.75 -38.75
CA ALA A 7 9.41 -10.57 -37.31
C ALA A 7 8.09 -11.21 -36.84
N THR A 8 8.18 -12.41 -36.31
CA THR A 8 7.09 -13.07 -35.59
C THR A 8 6.66 -12.13 -34.47
N ARG A 9 5.51 -11.45 -34.65
CA ARG A 9 4.86 -10.74 -33.55
C ARG A 9 4.49 -11.79 -32.53
N LEU A 10 5.25 -11.86 -31.44
CA LEU A 10 4.92 -12.67 -30.27
C LEU A 10 3.66 -12.04 -29.65
N THR A 11 2.48 -12.44 -30.11
CA THR A 11 1.25 -12.17 -29.34
C THR A 11 1.30 -13.11 -28.14
N PRO A 12 1.36 -12.62 -26.90
CA PRO A 12 1.39 -13.48 -25.73
C PRO A 12 0.13 -14.36 -25.71
N PRO A 13 0.22 -15.62 -25.26
CA PRO A 13 -0.94 -16.50 -25.14
C PRO A 13 -2.03 -15.79 -24.34
N ARG A 14 -3.29 -16.03 -24.71
CA ARG A 14 -4.47 -15.36 -24.14
C ARG A 14 -4.49 -15.34 -22.60
N SER A 15 -3.95 -16.38 -21.96
CA SER A 15 -3.80 -16.47 -20.50
C SER A 15 -2.82 -15.45 -19.93
N GLU A 16 -1.69 -15.17 -20.59
CA GLU A 16 -0.73 -14.13 -20.18
C GLU A 16 -1.29 -12.74 -20.40
N ALA A 17 -1.99 -12.51 -21.52
CA ALA A 17 -2.68 -11.24 -21.77
C ALA A 17 -3.78 -10.98 -20.73
N LEU A 18 -4.58 -12.00 -20.39
CA LEU A 18 -5.60 -11.91 -19.32
C LEU A 18 -4.95 -11.71 -17.94
N ASN A 19 -3.85 -12.40 -17.64
CA ASN A 19 -3.12 -12.21 -16.37
C ASN A 19 -2.49 -10.82 -16.26
N SER A 20 -1.96 -10.27 -17.35
CA SER A 20 -1.42 -8.92 -17.39
C SER A 20 -2.52 -7.87 -17.17
N LEU A 21 -3.66 -8.02 -17.85
CA LEU A 21 -4.82 -7.12 -17.71
C LEU A 21 -5.45 -7.19 -16.31
N THR A 22 -5.66 -8.41 -15.80
CA THR A 22 -6.23 -8.62 -14.45
C THR A 22 -5.24 -8.27 -13.33
N GLY A 23 -3.94 -8.39 -13.59
CA GLY A 23 -2.88 -7.91 -12.70
C GLY A 23 -2.93 -6.39 -12.57
N SER A 24 -3.03 -5.68 -13.69
CA SER A 24 -3.17 -4.22 -13.72
C SER A 24 -4.46 -3.75 -13.07
N SER A 25 -5.61 -4.39 -13.35
CA SER A 25 -6.90 -3.97 -12.78
C SER A 25 -6.94 -4.15 -11.26
N ARG A 26 -6.36 -5.24 -10.75
CA ARG A 26 -6.29 -5.51 -9.30
C ARG A 26 -5.25 -4.65 -8.58
N GLY A 27 -4.20 -4.20 -9.28
CA GLY A 27 -3.29 -3.18 -8.76
C GLY A 27 -4.01 -1.85 -8.55
N SER A 28 -4.79 -1.41 -9.54
CA SER A 28 -5.62 -0.20 -9.43
C SER A 28 -6.70 -0.32 -8.36
N GLU A 29 -7.28 -1.51 -8.17
CA GLU A 29 -8.22 -1.80 -7.08
C GLU A 29 -7.57 -1.62 -5.70
N ALA A 30 -6.37 -2.15 -5.51
CA ALA A 30 -5.63 -2.03 -4.25
C ALA A 30 -5.29 -0.55 -3.95
N GLU A 31 -4.86 0.22 -4.94
CA GLU A 31 -4.62 1.66 -4.78
C GLU A 31 -5.90 2.43 -4.43
N THR A 32 -7.02 2.10 -5.10
CA THR A 32 -8.32 2.72 -4.82
C THR A 32 -8.77 2.44 -3.39
N LEU A 33 -8.62 1.20 -2.92
CA LEU A 33 -8.94 0.83 -1.55
C LEU A 33 -8.09 1.61 -0.54
N HIS A 34 -6.78 1.75 -0.77
CA HIS A 34 -5.93 2.56 0.09
C HIS A 34 -6.38 4.03 0.16
N VAL A 35 -6.76 4.63 -0.98
CA VAL A 35 -7.28 6.00 -1.01
C VAL A 35 -8.60 6.12 -0.23
N LEU A 36 -9.51 5.15 -0.35
CA LEU A 36 -10.74 5.09 0.43
C LEU A 36 -10.45 4.95 1.93
N GLY A 37 -9.45 4.16 2.30
CA GLY A 37 -8.96 4.03 3.68
C GLY A 37 -8.52 5.38 4.25
N ASN A 38 -7.70 6.13 3.51
CA ASN A 38 -7.23 7.46 3.91
C ASN A 38 -8.37 8.47 4.09
N VAL A 39 -9.35 8.47 3.17
CA VAL A 39 -10.52 9.36 3.25
C VAL A 39 -11.39 9.03 4.45
N ALA A 40 -11.70 7.74 4.67
CA ALA A 40 -12.47 7.31 5.83
C ALA A 40 -11.73 7.62 7.15
N ALA A 41 -10.40 7.44 7.19
CA ALA A 41 -9.59 7.78 8.35
C ALA A 41 -9.64 9.28 8.69
N ALA A 42 -9.86 10.17 7.71
CA ALA A 42 -10.04 11.61 7.94
C ALA A 42 -11.35 11.94 8.69
N LEU A 43 -12.32 11.03 8.66
CA LEU A 43 -13.60 11.14 9.38
C LEU A 43 -13.58 10.38 10.71
N ALA A 44 -12.43 9.83 11.12
CA ALA A 44 -12.30 9.15 12.40
C ALA A 44 -12.64 10.08 13.58
N PRO A 45 -13.34 9.58 14.62
CA PRO A 45 -13.58 8.15 14.89
C PRO A 45 -14.78 7.51 14.18
N LEU A 46 -15.62 8.29 13.47
CA LEU A 46 -16.92 7.82 12.96
C LEU A 46 -16.78 6.64 11.98
N ASP A 47 -15.82 6.72 11.05
CA ASP A 47 -15.62 5.72 10.00
C ASP A 47 -14.33 4.90 10.19
N ALA A 48 -13.90 4.71 11.44
CA ALA A 48 -12.64 4.02 11.74
C ALA A 48 -12.64 2.55 11.26
N ASP A 49 -13.74 1.82 11.44
CA ASP A 49 -13.85 0.43 11.00
C ASP A 49 -13.79 0.32 9.46
N ALA A 50 -14.39 1.27 8.75
CA ALA A 50 -14.35 1.32 7.30
C ALA A 50 -12.93 1.63 6.80
N ALA A 51 -12.23 2.58 7.44
CA ALA A 51 -10.84 2.89 7.12
C ALA A 51 -9.94 1.66 7.29
N GLU A 52 -10.08 0.97 8.41
CA GLU A 52 -9.33 -0.25 8.73
C GLU A 52 -9.61 -1.38 7.73
N ALA A 53 -10.87 -1.57 7.35
CA ALA A 53 -11.26 -2.60 6.37
C ALA A 53 -10.66 -2.33 4.98
N HIS A 54 -10.68 -1.07 4.53
CA HIS A 54 -10.15 -0.70 3.22
C HIS A 54 -8.63 -0.93 3.13
N ASP A 55 -7.85 -0.47 4.11
CA ASP A 55 -6.38 -0.67 4.10
C ASP A 55 -6.01 -2.17 4.20
N ARG A 56 -6.78 -2.97 4.93
CA ARG A 56 -6.55 -4.43 4.98
C ARG A 56 -6.85 -5.14 3.67
N GLU A 57 -7.94 -4.79 3.01
CA GLU A 57 -8.25 -5.39 1.70
C GLU A 57 -7.23 -4.93 0.65
N ALA A 58 -6.77 -3.67 0.71
CA ALA A 58 -5.68 -3.17 -0.13
C ALA A 58 -4.40 -4.01 0.03
N MET A 59 -3.97 -4.28 1.27
CA MET A 59 -2.79 -5.13 1.55
C MET A 59 -2.95 -6.53 0.99
N LYS A 60 -4.10 -7.17 1.22
CA LYS A 60 -4.41 -8.52 0.72
C LYS A 60 -4.35 -8.61 -0.81
N LEU A 61 -4.69 -7.53 -1.52
CA LEU A 61 -4.51 -7.46 -2.97
C LEU A 61 -3.05 -7.13 -3.37
N ALA A 62 -2.35 -6.31 -2.60
CA ALA A 62 -1.01 -5.80 -2.90
C ALA A 62 0.11 -6.83 -2.66
N GLU A 63 0.06 -7.56 -1.54
CA GLU A 63 1.10 -8.51 -1.10
C GLU A 63 1.47 -9.57 -2.15
N PRO A 64 0.53 -10.39 -2.67
CA PRO A 64 0.85 -11.44 -3.65
C PRO A 64 1.33 -10.89 -4.99
N ARG A 65 1.19 -9.58 -5.21
CA ARG A 65 1.62 -8.88 -6.44
C ARG A 65 2.99 -8.22 -6.29
N GLY A 66 3.62 -8.33 -5.12
CA GLY A 66 4.90 -7.68 -4.85
C GLY A 66 4.79 -6.15 -4.79
N MET A 67 3.59 -5.59 -4.57
CA MET A 67 3.35 -4.15 -4.45
C MET A 67 3.79 -3.64 -3.06
N ARG A 68 5.05 -3.91 -2.70
CA ARG A 68 5.63 -3.57 -1.39
C ARG A 68 5.45 -2.10 -1.00
N PRO A 69 5.56 -1.11 -1.92
CA PRO A 69 5.26 0.28 -1.59
C PRO A 69 3.83 0.44 -1.08
N LEU A 70 2.83 -0.12 -1.78
CA LEU A 70 1.44 0.02 -1.38
C LEU A 70 1.17 -0.62 0.00
N VAL A 71 1.78 -1.77 0.29
CA VAL A 71 1.70 -2.40 1.62
C VAL A 71 2.25 -1.46 2.70
N ALA A 72 3.41 -0.81 2.46
CA ALA A 72 3.97 0.17 3.41
C ALA A 72 3.05 1.38 3.64
N HIS A 73 2.39 1.88 2.59
CA HIS A 73 1.41 2.97 2.72
C HIS A 73 0.19 2.55 3.53
N CYS A 74 -0.30 1.32 3.35
CA CYS A 74 -1.42 0.79 4.15
C CYS A 74 -1.03 0.68 5.64
N HIS A 75 0.18 0.21 5.96
CA HIS A 75 0.67 0.22 7.35
C HIS A 75 0.76 1.64 7.92
N LEU A 76 1.24 2.62 7.14
CA LEU A 76 1.27 4.02 7.58
C LEU A 76 -0.16 4.56 7.84
N GLY A 77 -1.11 4.24 6.96
CA GLY A 77 -2.52 4.59 7.09
C GLY A 77 -3.14 4.03 8.38
N LEU A 78 -2.96 2.74 8.63
CA LEU A 78 -3.43 2.07 9.86
C LEU A 78 -2.78 2.65 11.11
N GLY A 79 -1.47 2.93 11.07
CA GLY A 79 -0.76 3.56 12.19
C GLY A 79 -1.35 4.92 12.56
N ARG A 80 -1.64 5.75 11.56
CA ARG A 80 -2.32 7.05 11.74
C ARG A 80 -3.74 6.89 12.26
N LEU A 81 -4.51 5.96 11.70
CA LEU A 81 -5.88 5.67 12.09
C LEU A 81 -5.97 5.27 13.56
N TYR A 82 -5.17 4.28 13.98
CA TYR A 82 -5.13 3.83 15.37
C TYR A 82 -4.72 4.94 16.32
N GLY A 83 -3.80 5.79 15.86
CA GLY A 83 -3.42 6.99 16.57
C GLY A 83 -4.55 7.99 16.79
N ARG A 84 -5.46 8.16 15.81
CA ARG A 84 -6.62 9.06 15.92
C ARG A 84 -7.70 8.53 16.85
N ILE A 85 -7.85 7.21 16.94
CA ILE A 85 -8.85 6.57 17.81
C ILE A 85 -8.28 6.20 19.20
N GLY A 86 -7.10 6.70 19.57
CA GLY A 86 -6.52 6.53 20.91
C GLY A 86 -5.90 5.15 21.18
N LYS A 87 -5.70 4.33 20.14
CA LYS A 87 -5.07 3.00 20.23
C LYS A 87 -3.56 3.11 20.02
N SER A 88 -2.85 3.65 21.02
CA SER A 88 -1.44 4.02 20.89
C SER A 88 -0.51 2.85 20.60
N GLU A 89 -0.73 1.68 21.23
CA GLU A 89 0.11 0.50 21.01
C GLU A 89 0.01 0.00 19.55
N GLN A 90 -1.21 -0.17 19.04
CA GLN A 90 -1.40 -0.52 17.62
C GLN A 90 -0.82 0.56 16.70
N SER A 91 -1.01 1.84 17.03
CA SER A 91 -0.44 2.94 16.24
C SER A 91 1.08 2.79 16.08
N LEU A 92 1.79 2.51 17.17
CA LEU A 92 3.24 2.33 17.17
C LEU A 92 3.67 1.09 16.36
N GLU A 93 2.97 -0.03 16.49
CA GLU A 93 3.25 -1.27 15.74
C GLU A 93 3.21 -1.02 14.22
N TYR A 94 2.11 -0.42 13.75
CA TYR A 94 1.91 -0.16 12.33
C TYR A 94 2.87 0.90 11.77
N LEU A 95 3.16 1.96 12.53
CA LEU A 95 4.14 2.99 12.14
C LEU A 95 5.58 2.43 12.09
N THR A 96 5.95 1.56 13.02
CA THR A 96 7.25 0.89 13.03
C THR A 96 7.42 -0.01 11.80
N THR A 97 6.36 -0.75 11.45
CA THR A 97 6.35 -1.61 10.27
C THR A 97 6.52 -0.78 8.99
N ALA A 98 5.72 0.28 8.82
CA ALA A 98 5.81 1.16 7.65
C ALA A 98 7.21 1.80 7.50
N THR A 99 7.75 2.33 8.60
CA THR A 99 9.09 2.94 8.66
C THR A 99 10.18 1.94 8.24
N THR A 100 10.11 0.71 8.75
CA THR A 100 11.06 -0.36 8.40
C THR A 100 10.99 -0.67 6.91
N MET A 101 9.78 -0.81 6.35
CA MET A 101 9.59 -1.08 4.93
C MET A 101 10.12 0.06 4.05
N TYR A 102 9.83 1.31 4.39
CA TYR A 102 10.34 2.46 3.62
C TYR A 102 11.86 2.52 3.65
N ARG A 103 12.49 2.22 4.79
CA ARG A 103 13.95 2.15 4.92
C ARG A 103 14.54 1.06 4.03
N GLU A 104 13.98 -0.14 4.08
CA GLU A 104 14.42 -1.27 3.24
C GLU A 104 14.28 -0.99 1.74
N MET A 105 13.27 -0.22 1.34
CA MET A 105 13.03 0.16 -0.05
C MET A 105 13.74 1.46 -0.47
N GLY A 106 14.45 2.14 0.43
CA GLY A 106 15.11 3.43 0.15
C GLY A 106 14.13 4.58 -0.17
N MET A 107 12.90 4.52 0.33
CA MET A 107 11.84 5.49 0.06
C MET A 107 11.92 6.70 1.01
N THR A 108 13.01 7.46 0.92
CA THR A 108 13.33 8.56 1.86
C THR A 108 12.22 9.61 2.00
N PHE A 109 11.55 9.96 0.90
CA PHE A 109 10.42 10.91 0.90
C PHE A 109 9.30 10.51 1.86
N TRP A 110 9.02 9.21 1.99
CA TRP A 110 7.98 8.70 2.90
C TRP A 110 8.52 8.30 4.27
N LEU A 111 9.82 8.02 4.35
CA LEU A 111 10.50 7.62 5.58
C LEU A 111 10.53 8.77 6.60
N GLU A 112 10.96 9.97 6.19
CA GLU A 112 11.15 11.09 7.13
C GLU A 112 9.84 11.48 7.86
N PRO A 113 8.68 11.62 7.18
CA PRO A 113 7.43 11.89 7.88
C PRO A 113 6.97 10.74 8.78
N ALA A 114 7.18 9.49 8.36
CA ALA A 114 6.79 8.32 9.14
C ALA A 114 7.61 8.19 10.44
N GLU A 115 8.92 8.46 10.38
CA GLU A 115 9.80 8.49 11.56
C GLU A 115 9.42 9.62 12.52
N ALA A 116 9.07 10.80 12.01
CA ALA A 116 8.61 11.91 12.83
C ALA A 116 7.30 11.58 13.57
N GLU A 117 6.33 10.95 12.89
CA GLU A 117 5.08 10.50 13.50
C GLU A 117 5.29 9.39 14.54
N LEU A 118 6.21 8.46 14.27
CA LEU A 118 6.57 7.40 15.21
C LEU A 118 7.23 7.98 16.46
N GLY A 119 8.16 8.92 16.29
CA GLY A 119 8.85 9.60 17.40
C GLY A 119 7.87 10.36 18.29
N ALA A 120 6.96 11.15 17.69
CA ALA A 120 5.96 11.92 18.41
C ALA A 120 4.98 11.06 19.25
N ARG A 121 4.87 9.76 18.94
CA ARG A 121 3.99 8.82 19.66
C ARG A 121 4.74 7.92 20.64
N SER A 122 6.07 7.81 20.50
CA SER A 122 6.91 6.97 21.35
C SER A 122 7.36 7.71 22.60
N ASP A 123 7.34 9.05 22.61
CA ASP A 123 7.59 9.87 23.80
C ASP A 123 6.27 10.11 24.55
N PRO A 124 6.03 9.47 25.71
CA PRO A 124 5.06 9.95 26.66
C PRO A 124 5.68 11.18 27.34
N GLY A 125 5.26 12.38 26.93
CA GLY A 125 5.71 13.63 27.55
C GLY A 125 5.61 13.63 29.09
#